data_AF-A0A645IXF7-F1
#
_entry.id   AF-A0A645IXF7-F1
#
_cell.length_a   1.000
_cell.length_b   1.000
_cell.length_c   1.000
_cell.angle_alpha   90.00
_cell.angle_beta   90.00
_cell.angle_gamma   90.00
#
_symmetry.space_group_name_H-M   'P 1'
#
loop_
_entity.id
_entity.type
_entity.pdbx_description
1 polymer ?
#
loop_
_entity_poly.entity_id
_entity_poly.type
_entity_poly.pdbx_seq_one_letter_code
_entity_poly.pdbx_strand_id
1 'polypeptide(L)'
;MKSSFKKRAEETIADIKKKFDDSSDDKVTKEAGEYVVSELARESLLSQMSYLHIPLAELLGMKISGNPGFDFHSQNNTTNTVIFGEAKYNSRQSAYATAISQVSKFIEDGKDVKQLADLRDFCTSEALTRANDGFKGFAIAFSAKSTASDSLIDSVIKHQDFLKLLPFEEIVIVAVNI
;
A
#
# COMPACT_ATOMS: atom_id res chain seq x y z
N MET A 1 -7.72 -15.42 -19.56
CA MET A 1 -7.23 -14.78 -18.32
C MET A 1 -7.21 -13.25 -18.42
N LYS A 2 -6.52 -12.63 -19.39
CA LYS A 2 -6.50 -11.15 -19.55
C LYS A 2 -7.89 -10.48 -19.65
N SER A 3 -8.82 -11.07 -20.40
CA SER A 3 -10.21 -10.55 -20.52
C SER A 3 -10.98 -10.58 -19.19
N SER A 4 -10.67 -11.52 -18.30
CA SER A 4 -11.32 -11.64 -16.99
C SER A 4 -10.83 -10.56 -16.02
N PHE A 5 -9.51 -10.31 -15.96
CA PHE A 5 -8.95 -9.19 -15.19
C PHE A 5 -9.48 -7.85 -15.71
N LYS A 6 -9.52 -7.67 -17.03
CA LYS A 6 -10.07 -6.45 -17.63
C LYS A 6 -11.50 -6.17 -17.16
N LYS A 7 -12.37 -7.19 -17.19
CA LYS A 7 -13.79 -7.00 -16.81
C LYS A 7 -13.96 -6.61 -15.34
N ARG A 8 -13.18 -7.21 -14.44
CA ARG A 8 -13.17 -6.87 -13.00
C ARG A 8 -12.64 -5.46 -12.77
N ALA A 9 -11.51 -5.13 -13.41
CA ALA A 9 -10.91 -3.81 -13.30
C ALA A 9 -11.85 -2.71 -13.82
N GLU A 10 -12.61 -2.94 -14.90
CA GLU A 10 -13.59 -1.97 -15.42
C GLU A 10 -14.65 -1.59 -14.36
N GLU A 11 -15.14 -2.57 -13.60
CA GLU A 11 -16.13 -2.34 -12.53
C GLU A 11 -15.50 -1.56 -11.36
N THR A 12 -14.31 -1.95 -10.91
CA THR A 12 -13.58 -1.24 -9.86
C THR A 12 -13.19 0.18 -10.31
N ILE A 13 -12.77 0.38 -11.56
CA ILE A 13 -12.45 1.71 -12.11
C ILE A 13 -13.69 2.60 -12.10
N ALA A 14 -14.86 2.07 -12.45
CA ALA A 14 -16.11 2.83 -12.40
C ALA A 14 -16.47 3.23 -10.95
N ASP A 15 -16.25 2.35 -9.97
CA ASP A 15 -16.46 2.64 -8.55
C ASP A 15 -15.47 3.70 -8.03
N ILE A 16 -14.18 3.55 -8.32
CA ILE A 16 -13.15 4.54 -7.99
C ILE A 16 -13.51 5.90 -8.60
N LYS A 17 -13.88 5.92 -9.88
CA LYS A 17 -14.29 7.16 -10.56
C LYS A 17 -15.47 7.82 -9.84
N LYS A 18 -16.47 7.04 -9.45
CA LYS A 18 -17.61 7.55 -8.70
C LYS A 18 -17.20 8.15 -7.35
N LYS A 19 -16.27 7.53 -6.62
CA LYS A 19 -15.76 8.08 -5.35
C LYS A 19 -15.04 9.43 -5.55
N PHE A 20 -14.36 9.60 -6.68
CA PHE A 20 -13.79 10.89 -7.06
C PHE A 20 -14.86 11.90 -7.49
N ASP A 21 -15.84 11.50 -8.29
CA ASP A 21 -16.94 12.36 -8.74
C ASP A 21 -17.84 12.82 -7.56
N ASP A 22 -17.99 11.98 -6.52
CA ASP A 22 -18.73 12.28 -5.28
C ASP A 22 -17.90 13.17 -4.31
N SER A 23 -16.63 13.45 -4.63
CA SER A 23 -15.81 14.39 -3.88
C SER A 23 -16.13 15.83 -4.31
N SER A 24 -16.44 16.72 -3.36
CA SER A 24 -16.73 18.12 -3.69
C SER A 24 -15.47 18.95 -3.89
N ASP A 25 -15.58 20.04 -4.67
CA ASP A 25 -14.46 20.88 -5.16
C ASP A 25 -13.44 21.32 -4.09
N ASP A 26 -13.85 21.42 -2.82
CA ASP A 26 -12.98 21.88 -1.71
C ASP A 26 -12.56 20.78 -0.72
N LYS A 27 -13.05 19.53 -0.87
CA LYS A 27 -12.80 18.45 0.11
C LYS A 27 -12.63 17.10 -0.55
N VAL A 28 -11.37 16.65 -0.61
CA VAL A 28 -11.03 15.25 -0.88
C VAL A 28 -11.63 14.38 0.23
N THR A 29 -12.56 13.50 -0.15
CA THR A 29 -13.16 12.51 0.77
C THR A 29 -12.08 11.57 1.31
N LYS A 30 -12.36 10.90 2.43
CA LYS A 30 -11.38 9.98 3.02
C LYS A 30 -10.95 8.92 2.01
N GLU A 31 -11.92 8.31 1.33
CA GLU A 31 -11.69 7.23 0.38
C GLU A 31 -10.91 7.71 -0.86
N ALA A 32 -11.33 8.83 -1.47
CA ALA A 32 -10.61 9.40 -2.61
C ALA A 32 -9.16 9.75 -2.25
N GLY A 33 -8.94 10.31 -1.05
CA GLY A 33 -7.61 10.62 -0.56
C GLY A 33 -6.75 9.38 -0.34
N GLU A 34 -7.32 8.29 0.17
CA GLU A 34 -6.61 7.01 0.32
C GLU A 34 -6.16 6.46 -1.05
N TYR A 35 -6.98 6.54 -2.11
CA TYR A 35 -6.55 6.16 -3.46
C TYR A 35 -5.40 7.02 -3.99
N VAL A 36 -5.45 8.34 -3.77
CA VAL A 36 -4.37 9.26 -4.18
C VAL A 36 -3.07 8.90 -3.47
N VAL A 37 -3.10 8.66 -2.16
CA VAL A 37 -1.92 8.25 -1.39
C VAL A 37 -1.39 6.91 -1.88
N SER A 38 -2.26 5.93 -2.09
CA SER A 38 -1.88 4.60 -2.59
C SER A 38 -1.20 4.68 -3.96
N GLU A 39 -1.78 5.42 -4.90
CA GLU A 39 -1.25 5.52 -6.26
C GLU A 39 0.08 6.29 -6.30
N LEU A 40 0.19 7.41 -5.59
CA LEU A 40 1.43 8.18 -5.52
C LEU A 40 2.55 7.41 -4.81
N ALA A 41 2.22 6.64 -3.77
CA ALA A 41 3.18 5.78 -3.10
C ALA A 41 3.65 4.65 -4.01
N ARG A 42 2.72 3.99 -4.68
CA ARG A 42 3.00 2.95 -5.66
C ARG A 42 3.88 3.49 -6.80
N GLU A 43 3.55 4.65 -7.37
CA GLU A 43 4.35 5.32 -8.41
C GLU A 43 5.76 5.67 -7.93
N SER A 44 5.90 6.10 -6.67
CA SER A 44 7.21 6.42 -6.07
C SER A 44 8.12 5.19 -6.01
N LEU A 45 7.59 4.01 -5.65
CA LEU A 45 8.36 2.76 -5.67
C LEU A 45 8.87 2.42 -7.08
N LEU A 46 8.08 2.71 -8.12
CA LEU A 46 8.47 2.44 -9.50
C LEU A 46 9.51 3.43 -9.99
N SER A 47 9.20 4.71 -9.89
CA SER A 47 9.99 5.79 -10.50
C SER A 47 11.28 6.08 -9.76
N GLN A 48 11.31 5.91 -8.44
CA GLN A 48 12.47 6.24 -7.61
C GLN A 48 13.30 5.00 -7.22
N MET A 49 12.67 3.82 -7.12
CA MET A 49 13.33 2.61 -6.63
C MET A 49 13.42 1.49 -7.67
N SER A 50 12.84 1.68 -8.86
CA SER A 50 12.81 0.67 -9.94
C SER A 50 12.17 -0.66 -9.52
N TYR A 51 11.16 -0.61 -8.64
CA TYR A 51 10.44 -1.81 -8.22
C TYR A 51 9.43 -2.27 -9.27
N LEU A 52 8.96 -3.51 -9.13
CA LEU A 52 8.05 -4.11 -10.10
C LEU A 52 6.69 -3.40 -10.13
N HIS A 53 6.20 -3.11 -11.33
CA HIS A 53 4.89 -2.52 -11.54
C HIS A 53 3.78 -3.54 -11.31
N ILE A 54 3.07 -3.39 -10.20
CA ILE A 54 1.83 -4.12 -9.90
C ILE A 54 0.71 -3.08 -9.78
N PRO A 55 -0.49 -3.31 -10.37
CA PRO A 55 -1.65 -2.45 -10.15
C PRO A 55 -2.07 -2.38 -8.67
N LEU A 56 -2.88 -1.39 -8.31
CA LEU A 56 -3.51 -1.31 -6.98
C LEU A 56 -4.24 -2.62 -6.66
N ALA A 57 -4.19 -3.04 -5.40
CA ALA A 57 -4.66 -4.37 -4.98
C ALA A 57 -6.15 -4.60 -5.28
N GLU A 58 -6.97 -3.56 -5.15
CA GLU A 58 -8.41 -3.63 -5.43
C GLU A 58 -8.71 -3.89 -6.92
N LEU A 59 -7.81 -3.51 -7.83
CA LEU A 59 -7.94 -3.83 -9.26
C LEU A 59 -7.65 -5.31 -9.57
N LEU A 60 -7.04 -6.04 -8.62
CA LEU A 60 -6.71 -7.47 -8.76
C LEU A 60 -7.84 -8.38 -8.24
N GLY A 61 -8.62 -7.88 -7.26
CA GLY A 61 -9.63 -8.65 -6.53
C GLY A 61 -10.90 -8.99 -7.33
N MET A 62 -11.63 -10.03 -6.89
CA MET A 62 -12.97 -10.38 -7.39
C MET A 62 -14.12 -9.73 -6.61
N LYS A 63 -13.88 -9.29 -5.37
CA LYS A 63 -14.92 -8.68 -4.53
C LYS A 63 -14.76 -7.17 -4.54
N ILE A 64 -15.89 -6.48 -4.72
CA ILE A 64 -16.02 -5.03 -4.62
C ILE A 64 -15.87 -4.54 -3.16
N SER A 65 -15.90 -5.42 -2.15
CA SER A 65 -15.56 -5.10 -0.76
C SER A 65 -15.50 -6.36 0.13
N GLY A 66 -14.77 -6.31 1.25
CA GLY A 66 -14.97 -7.22 2.39
C GLY A 66 -13.81 -8.12 2.81
N ASN A 67 -12.60 -7.94 2.28
CA ASN A 67 -11.39 -8.46 2.93
C ASN A 67 -10.25 -7.47 2.70
N PRO A 68 -10.19 -6.35 3.46
CA PRO A 68 -9.23 -5.29 3.20
C PRO A 68 -7.85 -5.82 3.55
N GLY A 69 -7.12 -6.29 2.54
CA GLY A 69 -5.69 -6.51 2.63
C GLY A 69 -4.95 -5.20 2.39
N PHE A 70 -3.66 -5.30 2.12
CA PHE A 70 -2.83 -4.17 1.72
C PHE A 70 -3.37 -3.51 0.44
N ASP A 71 -3.28 -2.18 0.39
CA ASP A 71 -3.80 -1.31 -0.69
C ASP A 71 -3.02 -1.46 -2.01
N PHE A 72 -1.71 -1.69 -1.93
CA PHE A 72 -0.84 -1.83 -3.09
C PHE A 72 0.33 -2.80 -2.81
N HIS A 73 0.98 -3.24 -3.88
CA HIS A 73 2.07 -4.19 -3.80
C HIS A 73 3.19 -3.83 -4.77
N SER A 74 4.38 -4.34 -4.51
CA SER A 74 5.49 -4.30 -5.45
C SER A 74 6.50 -5.42 -5.15
N GLN A 75 7.55 -5.50 -5.96
CA GLN A 75 8.70 -6.37 -5.73
C GLN A 75 9.98 -5.56 -5.89
N ASN A 76 10.86 -5.59 -4.89
CA ASN A 76 12.23 -5.15 -5.06
C ASN A 76 12.94 -6.13 -6.01
N ASN A 77 13.26 -5.65 -7.20
CA ASN A 77 13.85 -6.46 -8.28
C ASN A 77 15.30 -6.89 -8.00
N THR A 78 15.97 -6.27 -7.04
CA THR A 78 17.36 -6.59 -6.69
C THR A 78 17.42 -7.68 -5.63
N THR A 79 16.55 -7.63 -4.63
CA THR A 79 16.57 -8.53 -3.47
C THR A 79 15.50 -9.62 -3.51
N ASN A 80 14.66 -9.62 -4.55
CA ASN A 80 13.48 -10.49 -4.64
C ASN A 80 12.59 -10.39 -3.38
N THR A 81 12.42 -9.17 -2.86
CA THR A 81 11.57 -8.92 -1.68
C THR A 81 10.19 -8.44 -2.15
N VAL A 82 9.13 -9.13 -1.76
CA VAL A 82 7.74 -8.64 -1.98
C VAL A 82 7.46 -7.53 -0.98
N ILE A 83 6.93 -6.41 -1.47
CA ILE A 83 6.55 -5.25 -0.67
C ILE A 83 5.03 -5.19 -0.55
N PHE A 84 4.51 -5.23 0.67
CA PHE A 84 3.09 -5.07 0.99
C PHE A 84 2.83 -3.64 1.47
N GLY A 85 2.03 -2.89 0.73
CA GLY A 85 1.85 -1.45 0.91
C GLY A 85 0.48 -1.07 1.47
N GLU A 86 0.47 -0.30 2.55
CA GLU A 86 -0.75 0.27 3.14
C GLU A 86 -0.71 1.80 3.04
N ALA A 87 -1.84 2.41 2.70
CA ALA A 87 -2.01 3.85 2.60
C ALA A 87 -3.06 4.37 3.57
N LYS A 88 -2.77 5.50 4.21
CA LYS A 88 -3.77 6.22 5.01
C LYS A 88 -3.83 7.70 4.64
N TYR A 89 -5.05 8.21 4.52
CA TYR A 89 -5.29 9.62 4.33
C TYR A 89 -6.06 10.21 5.52
N ASN A 90 -5.63 11.39 5.94
CA ASN A 90 -6.32 12.23 6.88
C ASN A 90 -6.23 13.69 6.41
N SER A 91 -7.37 14.35 6.30
CA SER A 91 -7.45 15.73 5.79
C SER A 91 -6.83 16.76 6.74
N ARG A 92 -6.72 16.46 8.04
CA ARG A 92 -6.33 17.43 9.08
C ARG A 92 -4.88 17.29 9.54
N GLN A 93 -4.35 16.08 9.54
CA GLN A 93 -3.04 15.78 10.13
C GLN A 93 -2.33 14.68 9.36
N SER A 94 -1.06 14.45 9.68
CA SER A 94 -0.35 13.31 9.12
C SER A 94 -0.98 11.99 9.57
N ALA A 95 -1.13 11.05 8.65
CA ALA A 95 -1.74 9.75 8.90
C ALA A 95 -0.73 8.63 9.21
N TYR A 96 0.54 8.97 9.47
CA TYR A 96 1.62 8.00 9.67
C TYR A 96 1.31 6.98 10.77
N ALA A 97 0.84 7.43 11.94
CA ALA A 97 0.59 6.55 13.08
C ALA A 97 -0.49 5.51 12.75
N THR A 98 -1.56 5.95 12.07
CA THR A 98 -2.63 5.05 11.62
C THR A 98 -2.13 4.04 10.60
N ALA A 99 -1.29 4.46 9.63
CA ALA A 99 -0.73 3.56 8.64
C ALA A 99 0.17 2.50 9.30
N ILE A 100 1.08 2.91 10.20
CA ILE A 100 1.98 2.00 10.92
C ILE A 100 1.19 0.96 11.74
N SER A 101 0.22 1.41 12.56
CA SER A 101 -0.59 0.49 13.36
C SER A 101 -1.41 -0.46 12.50
N GLN A 102 -1.90 -0.01 11.34
CA GLN A 102 -2.66 -0.87 10.44
C GLN A 102 -1.78 -1.94 9.79
N VAL A 103 -0.58 -1.58 9.32
CA VAL A 103 0.41 -2.55 8.80
C VAL A 103 0.75 -3.60 9.86
N SER A 104 1.08 -3.17 11.08
CA SER A 104 1.37 -4.09 12.19
C SER A 104 0.20 -5.05 12.43
N LYS A 105 -1.03 -4.54 12.46
CA LYS A 105 -2.22 -5.38 12.63
C LYS A 105 -2.43 -6.35 11.47
N PHE A 106 -2.20 -5.93 10.23
CA PHE A 106 -2.36 -6.78 9.06
C PHE A 106 -1.37 -7.94 9.04
N ILE A 107 -0.15 -7.71 9.55
CA ILE A 107 0.85 -8.75 9.76
C ILE A 107 0.39 -9.73 10.84
N GLU A 108 -0.09 -9.23 11.99
CA GLU A 108 -0.65 -10.06 13.07
C GLU A 108 -1.86 -10.91 12.59
N ASP A 109 -2.70 -10.35 11.70
CA ASP A 109 -3.86 -11.01 11.08
C ASP A 109 -3.48 -11.94 9.90
N GLY A 110 -2.19 -12.02 9.53
CA GLY A 110 -1.65 -12.82 8.42
C GLY A 110 -2.20 -12.44 7.04
N LYS A 111 -2.54 -11.16 6.83
CA LYS A 111 -3.16 -10.69 5.58
C LYS A 111 -2.22 -10.70 4.40
N ASP A 112 -0.97 -10.35 4.63
CA ASP A 112 0.14 -10.46 3.68
C ASP A 112 0.26 -11.89 3.13
N VAL A 113 0.25 -12.91 4.00
CA VAL A 113 0.32 -14.32 3.60
C VAL A 113 -0.90 -14.71 2.77
N LYS A 114 -2.11 -14.25 3.15
CA LYS A 114 -3.34 -14.51 2.39
C LYS A 114 -3.28 -13.90 0.97
N GLN A 115 -2.64 -12.74 0.82
CA GLN A 115 -2.55 -12.03 -0.46
C GLN A 115 -1.46 -12.58 -1.40
N LEU A 116 -0.52 -13.41 -0.93
CA LEU A 116 0.49 -14.02 -1.81
C LEU A 116 -0.12 -14.77 -2.99
N ALA A 117 -1.30 -15.39 -2.80
CA ALA A 117 -2.02 -16.08 -3.87
C ALA A 117 -2.42 -15.14 -5.02
N ASP A 118 -2.79 -13.89 -4.70
CA ASP A 118 -3.20 -12.88 -5.68
C ASP A 118 -2.00 -12.28 -6.44
N LEU A 119 -0.80 -12.40 -5.88
CA LEU A 119 0.45 -11.90 -6.46
C LEU A 119 1.16 -12.89 -7.38
N ARG A 120 0.64 -14.13 -7.50
CA ARG A 120 1.28 -15.22 -8.25
C ARG A 120 1.58 -14.89 -9.71
N ASP A 121 0.68 -14.17 -10.36
CA ASP A 121 0.79 -13.80 -11.77
C ASP A 121 1.63 -12.53 -12.00
N PHE A 122 2.10 -11.89 -10.92
CA PHE A 122 2.84 -10.63 -10.96
C PHE A 122 4.28 -10.80 -10.49
N CYS A 123 4.49 -11.34 -9.29
CA CYS A 123 5.81 -11.50 -8.71
C CYS A 123 6.54 -12.74 -9.24
N THR A 124 7.87 -12.71 -9.16
CA THR A 124 8.70 -13.88 -9.46
C THR A 124 8.46 -15.00 -8.45
N SER A 125 8.63 -16.26 -8.88
CA SER A 125 8.48 -17.40 -7.98
C SER A 125 9.45 -17.35 -6.80
N GLU A 126 10.67 -16.85 -7.03
CA GLU A 126 11.66 -16.66 -5.97
C GLU A 126 11.19 -15.67 -4.91
N ALA A 127 10.68 -14.49 -5.32
CA ALA A 127 10.17 -13.51 -4.38
C ALA A 127 8.95 -14.02 -3.60
N LEU A 128 8.06 -14.77 -4.24
CA LEU A 128 6.90 -15.37 -3.59
C LEU A 128 7.30 -16.44 -2.57
N THR A 129 8.27 -17.31 -2.90
CA THR A 129 8.81 -18.28 -1.95
C THR A 129 9.46 -17.59 -0.76
N ARG A 130 10.32 -16.59 -1.00
CA ARG A 130 10.95 -15.79 0.05
C ARG A 130 9.91 -15.15 0.98
N ALA A 131 8.89 -14.52 0.41
CA ALA A 131 7.83 -13.88 1.19
C ALA A 131 6.98 -14.89 1.99
N ASN A 132 6.71 -16.07 1.44
CA ASN A 132 6.06 -17.18 2.15
C ASN A 132 6.89 -17.69 3.33
N ASP A 133 8.22 -17.68 3.18
CA ASP A 133 9.17 -18.07 4.23
C ASP A 133 9.44 -16.94 5.26
N GLY A 134 8.76 -15.80 5.11
CA GLY A 134 8.84 -14.66 6.03
C GLY A 134 9.80 -13.55 5.60
N PHE A 135 10.57 -13.75 4.53
CA PHE A 135 11.47 -12.75 3.96
C PHE A 135 10.70 -11.81 3.01
N LYS A 136 10.08 -10.79 3.60
CA LYS A 136 9.21 -9.81 2.93
C LYS A 136 9.45 -8.41 3.50
N GLY A 137 8.94 -7.42 2.79
CA GLY A 137 9.01 -6.03 3.20
C GLY A 137 7.65 -5.35 3.17
N PHE A 138 7.60 -4.12 3.72
CA PHE A 138 6.37 -3.36 3.86
C PHE A 138 6.56 -1.92 3.41
N ALA A 139 5.54 -1.37 2.76
CA ALA A 139 5.46 0.05 2.46
C ALA A 139 4.38 0.71 3.33
N ILE A 140 4.75 1.82 3.95
CA ILE A 140 3.88 2.61 4.84
C ILE A 140 3.69 3.96 4.17
N ALA A 141 2.54 4.11 3.51
CA ALA A 141 2.17 5.33 2.83
C ALA A 141 1.18 6.15 3.65
N PHE A 142 1.35 7.46 3.70
CA PHE A 142 0.41 8.32 4.39
C PHE A 142 0.38 9.73 3.84
N SER A 143 -0.76 10.39 4.01
CA SER A 143 -0.86 11.83 3.80
C SER A 143 0.00 12.57 4.82
N ALA A 144 0.94 13.36 4.35
CA ALA A 144 1.76 14.27 5.13
C ALA A 144 1.25 15.71 4.96
N LYS A 145 1.45 16.51 6.00
CA LYS A 145 1.09 17.94 6.03
C LYS A 145 2.38 18.74 6.25
N SER A 146 2.27 19.98 6.74
CA SER A 146 3.40 20.90 6.98
C SER A 146 4.38 20.48 8.10
N THR A 147 4.41 19.21 8.50
CA THR A 147 5.39 18.69 9.46
C THR A 147 6.76 18.58 8.79
N ALA A 148 7.80 19.14 9.41
CA ALA A 148 9.16 19.00 8.94
C ALA A 148 9.60 17.52 8.91
N SER A 149 10.38 17.14 7.89
CA SER A 149 10.81 15.75 7.66
C SER A 149 11.50 15.14 8.87
N ASP A 150 12.41 15.87 9.54
CA ASP A 150 13.13 15.37 10.72
C ASP A 150 12.18 15.04 11.86
N SER A 151 11.20 15.92 12.13
CA SER A 151 10.20 15.68 13.17
C SER A 151 9.28 14.49 12.83
N LEU A 152 8.99 14.29 11.55
CA LEU A 152 8.20 13.16 11.08
C LEU A 152 8.97 11.85 11.26
N ILE A 153 10.24 11.80 10.82
CA ILE A 153 11.13 10.65 10.99
C ILE A 153 11.25 10.30 12.47
N ASP A 154 11.53 11.29 13.33
CA ASP A 154 11.62 11.12 14.78
C ASP A 154 10.35 10.52 15.38
N SER A 155 9.19 10.92 14.87
CA SER A 155 7.90 10.42 15.33
C SER A 155 7.67 8.97 14.91
N VAL A 156 8.06 8.61 13.68
CA VAL A 156 7.94 7.25 13.15
C VAL A 156 8.84 6.28 13.92
N ILE A 157 10.12 6.61 14.10
CA ILE A 157 11.07 5.70 14.76
C ILE A 157 10.76 5.46 16.25
N LYS A 158 10.03 6.37 16.89
CA LYS A 158 9.56 6.23 18.28
C LYS A 158 8.23 5.46 18.39
N HIS A 159 7.54 5.25 17.28
CA HIS A 159 6.24 4.58 17.28
C HIS A 159 6.40 3.09 17.62
N GLN A 160 5.70 2.61 18.65
CA GLN A 160 5.88 1.23 19.15
C GLN A 160 5.58 0.16 18.09
N ASP A 161 4.52 0.35 17.30
CA ASP A 161 4.20 -0.58 16.22
C ASP A 161 5.24 -0.54 15.08
N PHE A 162 5.97 0.56 14.89
CA PHE A 162 7.04 0.62 13.88
C PHE A 162 8.23 -0.26 14.28
N LEU A 163 8.55 -0.32 15.58
CA LEU A 163 9.62 -1.17 16.09
C LEU A 163 9.36 -2.66 15.79
N LYS A 164 8.10 -3.09 15.73
CA LYS A 164 7.71 -4.45 15.34
C LYS A 164 8.02 -4.76 13.88
N LEU A 165 8.21 -3.74 13.04
CA LEU A 165 8.46 -3.88 11.60
C LEU A 165 9.96 -3.97 11.27
N LEU A 166 10.84 -3.55 12.18
CA LEU A 166 12.30 -3.57 11.99
C LEU A 166 12.91 -4.94 11.65
N PRO A 167 12.35 -6.09 12.08
CA PRO A 167 12.89 -7.40 11.71
C PRO A 167 12.65 -7.81 10.24
N PHE A 168 11.80 -7.10 9.49
CA PHE A 168 11.51 -7.45 8.09
C PHE A 168 12.62 -6.97 7.14
N GLU A 169 12.68 -7.57 5.95
CA GLU A 169 13.78 -7.37 5.00
C GLU A 169 13.90 -5.91 4.55
N GLU A 170 12.76 -5.23 4.43
CA GLU A 170 12.70 -3.88 3.91
C GLU A 170 11.47 -3.14 4.41
N ILE A 171 11.66 -1.90 4.87
CA ILE A 171 10.57 -0.99 5.23
C ILE A 171 10.73 0.29 4.42
N VAL A 172 9.73 0.60 3.58
CA VAL A 172 9.66 1.83 2.81
C VAL A 172 8.61 2.75 3.42
N ILE A 173 8.97 4.01 3.65
CA ILE A 173 8.04 5.01 4.17
C ILE A 173 7.81 6.04 3.08
N VAL A 174 6.55 6.26 2.71
CA VAL A 174 6.19 7.25 1.69
C VAL A 174 5.26 8.31 2.27
N ALA A 175 5.78 9.51 2.43
CA ALA A 175 5.02 10.68 2.86
C ALA A 175 4.49 11.43 1.63
N VAL A 176 3.17 11.44 1.46
CA VAL A 176 2.50 12.07 0.31
C VAL A 176 1.95 13.43 0.74
N ASN A 177 2.48 14.53 0.19
CA ASN A 177 2.04 15.88 0.54
C ASN A 177 0.75 16.24 -0.23
N ILE A 178 -0.39 16.13 0.44
CA ILE A 178 -1.74 16.42 -0.04
C ILE A 178 -2.58 16.98 1.10
#